data_AF-A0A6N2NKR6-F1
#
_entry.id   AF-A0A6N2NKR6-F1
#
_cell.length_a   1.000
_cell.length_b   1.000
_cell.length_c   1.000
_cell.angle_alpha   90.00
_cell.angle_beta   90.00
_cell.angle_gamma   90.00
#
_symmetry.space_group_name_H-M   'P 1'
#
loop_
_entity.id
_entity.type
_entity.pdbx_description
1 polymer ?
#
loop_
_entity_poly.entity_id
_entity_poly.type
_entity_poly.pdbx_seq_one_letter_code
_entity_poly.pdbx_strand_id
1 'polypeptide(L)'
;MRSPWFSKPAIFGPRPPINCLLLCFVCVLGLIVILGSTSWSVFDSATSIPVPDVYSSYRRLKEQAAVDYLELRTLSLGAGRQTELEFCGREKENYVPCYNVSANLFAGFKDGEEFDRHCEISRQSERCLIRPPKDYKIPLRWPAGRDVIWSANVKITKDQFLSSGSLTKRLMLVEENQFSFHSEDGLTFDGLKDYSRQVAEMIGLGSDSEFLQAGILVVDLVSLELI
;
A
#
# COMPACT_ATOMS: atom_id res chain seq x y z
N MET A 1 -67.05 -71.23 37.64
CA MET A 1 -65.62 -71.18 38.04
C MET A 1 -64.98 -70.02 37.28
N ARG A 2 -64.77 -68.84 37.90
CA ARG A 2 -63.48 -68.31 38.42
C ARG A 2 -62.28 -68.61 37.49
N SER A 3 -61.45 -67.70 37.00
CA SER A 3 -61.29 -66.23 36.98
C SER A 3 -60.09 -65.93 36.02
N PRO A 4 -59.43 -64.75 35.97
CA PRO A 4 -59.14 -63.97 34.76
C PRO A 4 -57.63 -63.98 34.38
N TRP A 5 -57.19 -63.12 33.45
CA TRP A 5 -55.86 -62.47 33.29
C TRP A 5 -55.80 -61.92 31.85
N PHE A 6 -55.33 -60.72 31.49
CA PHE A 6 -54.68 -59.61 32.18
C PHE A 6 -54.88 -58.33 31.33
N SER A 7 -54.77 -57.19 32.00
CA SER A 7 -54.90 -55.77 31.60
C SER A 7 -54.59 -55.34 30.16
N LYS A 8 -55.47 -54.49 29.59
CA LYS A 8 -55.11 -53.41 28.66
C LYS A 8 -55.09 -52.09 29.45
N PRO A 9 -54.11 -51.22 29.19
CA PRO A 9 -54.53 -49.87 28.80
C PRO A 9 -53.68 -49.36 27.64
N ALA A 10 -54.34 -48.89 26.59
CA ALA A 10 -53.75 -47.93 25.66
C ALA A 10 -54.77 -46.81 25.50
N ILE A 11 -54.63 -45.81 26.37
CA ILE A 11 -55.34 -44.54 26.27
C ILE A 11 -54.79 -43.85 25.00
N PHE A 12 -55.53 -43.95 23.90
CA PHE A 12 -55.31 -43.13 22.72
C PHE A 12 -55.81 -41.72 23.04
N GLY A 13 -54.88 -40.82 23.38
CA GLY A 13 -55.15 -39.38 23.44
C GLY A 13 -55.35 -38.78 22.04
N PRO A 14 -56.04 -37.62 21.93
CA PRO A 14 -56.47 -37.06 20.65
C PRO A 14 -55.28 -36.55 19.84
N ARG A 15 -55.24 -36.91 18.55
CA ARG A 15 -54.30 -36.32 17.57
C ARG A 15 -54.51 -34.79 17.55
N PRO A 16 -53.47 -33.97 17.69
CA PRO A 16 -53.62 -32.53 17.51
C PRO A 16 -54.07 -32.27 16.07
N PRO A 17 -55.06 -31.39 15.84
CA PRO A 17 -55.50 -31.07 14.49
C PRO A 17 -54.31 -30.49 13.72
N ILE A 18 -54.13 -30.92 12.47
CA ILE A 18 -53.03 -30.50 11.58
C ILE A 18 -52.90 -28.96 11.51
N ASN A 19 -54.02 -28.25 11.69
CA ASN A 19 -54.05 -26.79 11.81
C ASN A 19 -53.24 -26.23 12.99
N CYS A 20 -53.19 -26.93 14.13
CA CYS A 20 -52.39 -26.51 15.29
C CYS A 20 -50.89 -26.62 14.97
N LEU A 21 -50.49 -27.70 14.29
CA LEU A 21 -49.10 -27.87 13.84
C LEU A 21 -48.70 -26.83 12.78
N LEU A 22 -49.60 -26.52 11.84
CA LEU A 22 -49.39 -25.47 10.84
C LEU A 22 -49.25 -24.10 11.49
N LEU A 23 -50.10 -23.78 12.46
CA LEU A 23 -50.06 -22.49 13.17
C LEU A 23 -48.78 -22.34 13.99
N CYS A 24 -48.34 -23.40 14.67
CA CYS A 24 -47.04 -23.45 15.33
C CYS A 24 -45.88 -23.24 14.34
N PHE A 25 -45.94 -23.85 13.16
CA PHE A 25 -44.89 -23.70 12.14
C PHE A 25 -44.80 -22.25 11.62
N VAL A 26 -45.95 -21.61 11.38
CA VAL A 26 -46.01 -20.20 10.96
C VAL A 26 -45.50 -19.27 12.07
N CYS A 27 -45.84 -19.54 13.34
CA CYS A 27 -45.31 -18.77 14.47
C CYS A 27 -43.80 -18.91 14.61
N VAL A 28 -43.24 -20.11 14.42
CA VAL A 28 -41.79 -20.35 14.44
C VAL A 28 -41.08 -19.61 13.30
N LEU A 29 -41.62 -19.64 12.09
CA LEU A 29 -41.08 -18.86 10.97
C LEU A 29 -41.12 -17.35 11.23
N GLY A 30 -42.22 -16.85 11.82
CA GLY A 30 -42.33 -15.46 12.25
C GLY A 30 -41.28 -15.09 13.29
N LEU A 31 -41.04 -15.96 14.28
CA LEU A 31 -39.99 -15.77 15.28
C LEU A 31 -38.59 -15.81 14.68
N ILE A 32 -38.33 -16.66 13.68
CA ILE A 32 -37.04 -16.68 12.96
C ILE A 32 -36.81 -15.38 12.18
N VAL A 33 -37.85 -14.77 11.60
CA VAL A 33 -37.74 -13.48 10.92
C VAL A 33 -37.51 -12.34 11.92
N ILE A 34 -38.20 -12.37 13.07
CA ILE A 34 -38.08 -11.35 14.12
C ILE A 34 -36.73 -11.44 14.86
N LEU A 35 -36.27 -12.64 15.21
CA LEU A 35 -34.99 -12.87 15.89
C LEU A 35 -33.79 -12.90 14.92
N GLY A 36 -34.00 -13.25 13.65
CA GLY A 36 -32.98 -13.27 12.59
C GLY A 36 -32.50 -11.88 12.18
N SER A 37 -33.08 -10.82 12.74
CA SER A 37 -32.65 -9.43 12.53
C SER A 37 -31.51 -9.01 13.49
N THR A 38 -30.94 -9.93 14.26
CA THR A 38 -29.75 -9.67 15.08
C THR A 38 -28.64 -10.67 14.79
N SER A 39 -27.55 -10.12 14.25
CA SER A 39 -26.24 -10.71 13.93
C SER A 39 -26.16 -11.72 12.77
N TRP A 40 -26.33 -11.22 11.54
CA TRP A 40 -25.26 -11.43 10.57
C TRP A 40 -24.40 -10.18 10.55
N SER A 41 -23.35 -10.19 11.38
CA SER A 41 -22.17 -9.41 11.05
C SER A 41 -21.72 -9.93 9.69
N VAL A 42 -22.06 -9.19 8.65
CA VAL A 42 -21.37 -9.26 7.38
C VAL A 42 -19.91 -8.98 7.73
N PHE A 43 -19.14 -10.05 7.95
CA PHE A 43 -17.71 -9.96 7.76
C PHE A 43 -17.58 -9.68 6.26
N ASP A 44 -17.47 -8.40 5.91
CA ASP A 44 -16.95 -7.96 4.63
C ASP A 44 -15.48 -8.40 4.59
N SER A 45 -15.24 -9.70 4.48
CA SER A 45 -14.13 -10.17 3.68
C SER A 45 -14.52 -9.86 2.26
N ALA A 46 -14.23 -8.62 1.85
CA ALA A 46 -14.16 -8.24 0.46
C ALA A 46 -13.12 -9.17 -0.19
N THR A 47 -13.60 -10.33 -0.65
CA THR A 47 -12.91 -11.13 -1.65
C THR A 47 -12.98 -10.28 -2.90
N SER A 48 -12.07 -9.32 -3.02
CA SER A 48 -11.89 -8.50 -4.20
C SER A 48 -11.61 -9.47 -5.34
N ILE A 49 -12.58 -9.67 -6.22
CA ILE A 49 -12.38 -10.39 -7.46
C ILE A 49 -11.23 -9.65 -8.17
N PRO A 50 -10.08 -10.30 -8.44
CA PRO A 50 -9.02 -9.67 -9.20
C PRO A 50 -9.57 -9.38 -10.61
N VAL A 51 -9.74 -8.11 -10.94
CA VAL A 51 -10.05 -7.68 -12.29
C VAL A 51 -8.71 -7.61 -13.02
N PRO A 52 -8.46 -8.41 -14.06
CA PRO A 52 -7.22 -8.31 -14.82
C PRO A 52 -7.16 -6.95 -15.54
N ASP A 53 -6.10 -6.19 -15.30
CA ASP A 53 -5.91 -4.81 -15.78
C ASP A 53 -5.25 -4.76 -17.18
N VAL A 54 -5.16 -5.92 -17.85
CA VAL A 54 -4.20 -6.13 -18.95
C VAL A 54 -4.61 -5.46 -20.26
N TYR A 55 -5.84 -4.93 -20.39
CA TYR A 55 -6.20 -4.20 -21.61
C TYR A 55 -7.32 -3.16 -21.38
N SER A 56 -7.00 -2.05 -20.73
CA SER A 56 -7.85 -0.87 -20.85
C SER A 56 -7.70 -0.30 -22.27
N SER A 57 -8.79 -0.31 -23.04
CA SER A 57 -8.82 0.33 -24.36
C SER A 57 -8.31 1.77 -24.27
N TYR A 58 -7.51 2.24 -25.24
CA TYR A 58 -7.00 3.62 -25.29
C TYR A 58 -8.09 4.67 -25.00
N ARG A 59 -9.33 4.39 -25.42
CA ARG A 59 -10.50 5.21 -25.13
C ARG A 59 -10.77 5.37 -23.62
N ARG A 60 -10.71 4.28 -22.85
CA ARG A 60 -10.92 4.27 -21.39
C ARG A 60 -9.80 5.01 -20.66
N LEU A 61 -8.54 4.83 -21.08
CA LEU A 61 -7.42 5.58 -20.53
C LEU A 61 -7.57 7.09 -20.77
N LYS A 62 -7.99 7.47 -21.97
CA LYS A 62 -8.24 8.88 -22.31
C LYS A 62 -9.41 9.48 -21.51
N GLU A 63 -10.49 8.72 -21.33
CA GLU A 63 -11.62 9.12 -20.50
C GLU A 63 -11.20 9.29 -19.03
N GLN A 64 -10.45 8.34 -18.48
CA GLN A 64 -9.92 8.41 -17.11
C GLN A 64 -9.00 9.62 -16.92
N ALA A 65 -8.04 9.83 -17.84
CA ALA A 65 -7.13 10.97 -17.77
C ALA A 65 -7.86 12.32 -17.84
N ALA A 66 -8.95 12.41 -18.63
CA ALA A 66 -9.77 13.62 -18.71
C ALA A 66 -10.51 13.89 -17.38
N VAL A 67 -11.00 12.83 -16.72
CA VAL A 67 -11.65 12.93 -15.40
C VAL A 67 -10.62 13.33 -14.34
N ASP A 68 -9.47 12.67 -14.30
CA ASP A 68 -8.40 12.97 -13.34
C ASP A 68 -7.86 14.39 -13.52
N TYR A 69 -7.72 14.86 -14.77
CA TYR A 69 -7.32 16.24 -15.05
C TYR A 69 -8.35 17.26 -14.55
N LEU A 70 -9.64 16.96 -14.69
CA LEU A 70 -10.71 17.81 -14.16
C LEU A 70 -10.66 17.86 -12.63
N GLU A 71 -10.45 16.71 -11.97
CA GLU A 71 -10.25 16.61 -10.52
C GLU A 71 -9.05 17.47 -10.08
N LEU A 72 -7.88 17.33 -10.71
CA LEU A 72 -6.68 18.15 -10.42
C LEU A 72 -6.93 19.64 -10.61
N ARG A 73 -7.67 20.04 -11.66
CA ARG A 73 -8.02 21.44 -11.90
C ARG A 73 -8.92 21.99 -10.80
N THR A 74 -9.87 21.21 -10.31
CA THR A 74 -10.75 21.63 -9.20
C THR A 74 -9.98 21.80 -7.88
N LEU A 75 -9.00 20.92 -7.63
CA LEU A 75 -8.09 21.03 -6.47
C LEU A 75 -7.20 22.27 -6.59
N SER A 76 -6.62 22.54 -7.76
CA SER A 76 -5.76 23.70 -8.01
C SER A 76 -6.52 25.04 -7.88
N LEU A 77 -7.80 25.07 -8.22
CA LEU A 77 -8.66 26.25 -8.09
C LEU A 77 -9.17 26.47 -6.65
N GLY A 78 -8.86 25.56 -5.71
CA GLY A 78 -9.33 25.63 -4.32
C GLY A 78 -10.85 25.51 -4.17
N ALA A 79 -11.55 25.07 -5.23
CA ALA A 79 -13.00 25.03 -5.31
C ALA A 79 -13.60 23.70 -4.79
N GLY A 80 -12.76 22.70 -4.54
CA GLY A 80 -13.15 21.45 -3.90
C GLY A 80 -12.98 21.51 -2.37
N ARG A 81 -13.85 20.81 -1.62
CA ARG A 81 -13.50 20.38 -0.26
C ARG A 81 -12.18 19.62 -0.39
N GLN A 82 -11.13 20.03 0.32
CA GLN A 82 -9.95 19.20 0.47
C GLN A 82 -10.44 17.89 1.09
N THR A 83 -10.52 16.83 0.28
CA THR A 83 -10.74 15.50 0.81
C THR A 83 -9.46 15.19 1.57
N GLU A 84 -9.49 15.35 2.89
CA GLU A 84 -8.39 14.96 3.74
C GLU A 84 -8.22 13.45 3.57
N LEU A 85 -7.23 13.07 2.76
CA LEU A 85 -6.93 11.67 2.51
C LEU A 85 -6.46 11.07 3.84
N GLU A 86 -7.10 9.98 4.25
CA GLU A 86 -6.70 9.29 5.47
C GLU A 86 -5.30 8.69 5.30
N PHE A 87 -4.59 8.56 6.42
CA PHE A 87 -3.30 7.88 6.41
C PHE A 87 -3.49 6.38 6.24
N CYS A 88 -2.69 5.77 5.38
CA CYS A 88 -2.60 4.32 5.26
C CYS A 88 -2.17 3.68 6.59
N GLY A 89 -2.49 2.39 6.76
CA GLY A 89 -1.95 1.58 7.84
C GLY A 89 -0.43 1.39 7.70
N ARG A 90 0.23 0.97 8.81
CA ARG A 90 1.69 0.81 8.86
C ARG A 90 2.22 -0.28 7.92
N GLU A 91 1.37 -1.21 7.53
CA GLU A 91 1.68 -2.25 6.55
C GLU A 91 2.01 -1.68 5.16
N LYS A 92 1.58 -0.44 4.86
CA LYS A 92 1.86 0.23 3.58
C LYS A 92 3.19 0.96 3.52
N GLU A 93 3.90 1.13 4.64
CA GLU A 93 5.16 1.91 4.70
C GLU A 93 6.28 1.30 3.84
N ASN A 94 6.41 -0.03 3.83
CA ASN A 94 7.40 -0.76 3.02
C ASN A 94 6.74 -1.61 1.92
N TYR A 95 5.46 -1.32 1.61
CA TYR A 95 4.73 -2.10 0.62
C TYR A 95 5.22 -1.72 -0.79
N VAL A 96 5.70 -2.71 -1.53
CA VAL A 96 6.07 -2.56 -2.95
C VAL A 96 4.88 -3.03 -3.79
N PRO A 97 4.19 -2.14 -4.52
CA PRO A 97 3.10 -2.54 -5.40
C PRO A 97 3.56 -3.55 -6.44
N CYS A 98 2.66 -4.47 -6.82
CA CYS A 98 2.89 -5.50 -7.83
C CYS A 98 4.01 -6.51 -7.50
N TYR A 99 4.49 -6.53 -6.26
CA TYR A 99 5.51 -7.46 -5.81
C TYR A 99 4.90 -8.45 -4.81
N ASN A 100 4.47 -9.61 -5.30
CA ASN A 100 3.88 -10.66 -4.48
C ASN A 100 4.22 -12.05 -5.02
N VAL A 101 5.28 -12.65 -4.48
CA VAL A 101 5.77 -13.97 -4.90
C VAL A 101 4.70 -15.05 -4.80
N SER A 102 3.87 -15.04 -3.74
CA SER A 102 2.81 -16.04 -3.56
C SER A 102 1.71 -15.91 -4.62
N ALA A 103 1.33 -14.67 -4.98
CA ALA A 103 0.39 -14.43 -6.06
C ALA A 103 0.99 -14.79 -7.42
N ASN A 104 2.28 -14.51 -7.63
CA ASN A 104 2.98 -14.82 -8.86
C ASN A 104 3.05 -16.34 -9.10
N LEU A 105 3.41 -17.11 -8.07
CA LEU A 105 3.40 -18.57 -8.12
C LEU A 105 2.00 -19.13 -8.43
N PHE A 106 0.94 -18.53 -7.87
CA PHE A 106 -0.43 -18.92 -8.15
C PHE A 106 -0.87 -18.58 -9.58
N ALA A 107 -0.36 -17.48 -10.14
CA ALA A 107 -0.59 -17.08 -11.53
C ALA A 107 0.20 -17.94 -12.55
N GLY A 108 1.12 -18.78 -12.08
CA GLY A 108 1.86 -19.74 -12.91
C GLY A 108 3.28 -19.29 -13.28
N PHE A 109 3.76 -18.15 -12.76
CA PHE A 109 5.14 -17.70 -12.94
C PHE A 109 6.11 -18.64 -12.20
N LYS A 110 7.21 -19.00 -12.86
CA LYS A 110 8.24 -19.95 -12.39
C LYS A 110 9.61 -19.56 -12.93
N ASP A 111 10.64 -20.29 -12.53
CA ASP A 111 12.02 -20.18 -13.04
C ASP A 111 12.63 -18.78 -12.87
N GLY A 112 12.26 -18.08 -11.79
CA GLY A 112 12.74 -16.75 -11.45
C GLY A 112 11.72 -15.65 -11.73
N GLU A 113 10.75 -15.90 -12.62
CA GLU A 113 9.68 -14.95 -12.93
C GLU A 113 8.77 -14.68 -11.73
N GLU A 114 8.73 -15.57 -10.74
CA GLU A 114 7.98 -15.36 -9.51
C GLU A 114 8.51 -14.18 -8.67
N PHE A 115 9.77 -13.79 -8.88
CA PHE A 115 10.38 -12.64 -8.23
C PHE A 115 10.26 -11.35 -9.04
N ASP A 116 9.65 -11.40 -10.23
CA ASP A 116 9.42 -10.22 -11.05
C ASP A 116 8.17 -9.45 -10.62
N ARG A 117 8.10 -8.18 -11.07
CA ARG A 117 6.96 -7.29 -10.81
C ARG A 117 5.84 -7.57 -11.81
N HIS A 118 4.71 -8.08 -11.32
CA HIS A 118 3.54 -8.41 -12.13
C HIS A 118 2.34 -7.57 -11.69
N CYS A 119 2.09 -6.46 -12.38
CA CYS A 119 1.01 -5.50 -12.07
C CYS A 119 -0.34 -5.83 -12.71
N GLU A 120 -0.38 -6.84 -13.58
CA GLU A 120 -1.54 -7.24 -14.38
C GLU A 120 -2.76 -7.64 -13.54
N ILE A 121 -2.52 -7.96 -12.27
CA ILE A 121 -3.52 -8.30 -11.25
C ILE A 121 -3.60 -7.11 -10.29
N SER A 122 -4.07 -5.96 -10.77
CA SER A 122 -4.19 -4.78 -9.91
C SER A 122 -5.42 -4.93 -9.02
N ARG A 123 -5.21 -4.81 -7.70
CA ARG A 123 -6.32 -4.51 -6.79
C ARG A 123 -6.52 -3.00 -6.82
N GLN A 124 -7.77 -2.58 -6.81
CA GLN A 124 -8.15 -1.19 -6.66
C GLN A 124 -7.47 -0.66 -5.40
N SER A 125 -6.43 0.17 -5.56
CA SER A 125 -5.69 0.70 -4.41
C SER A 125 -6.54 1.78 -3.76
N GLU A 126 -6.77 1.64 -2.47
CA GLU A 126 -7.35 2.71 -1.66
C GLU A 126 -6.48 3.97 -1.80
N ARG A 127 -7.12 5.11 -2.06
CA ARG A 127 -6.45 6.41 -2.12
C ARG A 127 -6.17 6.86 -0.69
N CYS A 128 -5.00 6.52 -0.14
CA CYS A 128 -4.55 6.92 1.20
C CYS A 128 -3.14 7.53 1.18
N LEU A 129 -2.81 8.33 2.20
CA LEU A 129 -1.49 8.92 2.36
C LEU A 129 -0.58 7.97 3.13
N ILE A 130 0.55 7.59 2.52
CA ILE A 130 1.58 6.82 3.22
C ILE A 130 2.23 7.72 4.27
N ARG A 131 2.35 7.22 5.50
CA ARG A 131 3.00 7.97 6.58
C ARG A 131 4.50 8.08 6.30
N PRO A 132 5.11 9.26 6.54
CA PRO A 132 6.56 9.35 6.53
C PRO A 132 7.15 8.42 7.60
N PRO A 133 8.34 7.85 7.36
CA PRO A 133 9.04 7.08 8.37
C PRO A 133 9.23 7.86 9.67
N LYS A 134 9.39 7.13 10.77
CA LYS A 134 9.65 7.74 12.07
C LYS A 134 10.92 8.60 12.00
N ASP A 135 10.83 9.81 12.53
CA ASP A 135 11.93 10.77 12.61
C ASP A 135 12.42 11.32 11.25
N TYR A 136 11.69 11.05 10.16
CA TYR A 136 11.96 11.60 8.83
C TYR A 136 12.01 13.13 8.87
N LYS A 137 13.03 13.70 8.22
CA LYS A 137 13.23 15.14 8.10
C LYS A 137 13.13 15.57 6.65
N ILE A 138 12.61 16.77 6.43
CA ILE A 138 12.53 17.36 5.09
C ILE A 138 13.97 17.54 4.56
N PRO A 139 14.28 17.01 3.36
CA PRO A 139 15.59 17.18 2.75
C PRO A 139 16.00 18.65 2.57
N LEU A 140 17.31 18.90 2.59
CA LEU A 140 17.85 20.21 2.30
C LEU A 140 17.65 20.52 0.81
N ARG A 141 17.29 21.77 0.48
CA ARG A 141 17.12 22.18 -0.93
C ARG A 141 18.45 22.12 -1.66
N TRP A 142 18.38 21.82 -2.96
CA TRP A 142 19.51 21.99 -3.87
C TRP A 142 20.06 23.42 -3.82
N PRO A 143 21.38 23.66 -3.85
CA PRO A 143 22.48 22.68 -3.91
C PRO A 143 22.95 22.15 -2.55
N ALA A 144 22.41 22.64 -1.43
CA ALA A 144 22.85 22.24 -0.09
C ALA A 144 22.62 20.75 0.22
N GLY A 145 21.52 20.17 -0.30
CA GLY A 145 21.24 18.73 -0.19
C GLY A 145 22.13 17.83 -1.06
N ARG A 146 23.06 18.39 -1.85
CA ARG A 146 24.00 17.58 -2.65
C ARG A 146 25.00 16.83 -1.77
N ASP A 147 25.52 17.51 -0.76
CA ASP A 147 26.67 17.05 0.01
C ASP A 147 26.29 16.57 1.42
N VAL A 148 25.01 16.71 1.80
CA VAL A 148 24.51 16.45 3.15
C VAL A 148 23.11 15.82 3.12
N ILE A 149 22.92 14.76 3.91
CA ILE A 149 21.63 14.10 4.13
C ILE A 149 21.35 13.92 5.64
N TRP A 150 20.07 13.96 6.02
CA TRP A 150 19.66 13.65 7.38
C TRP A 150 19.85 12.17 7.70
N SER A 151 20.46 11.87 8.85
CA SER A 151 20.69 10.47 9.25
C SER A 151 19.39 9.68 9.43
N ALA A 152 18.32 10.33 9.89
CA ALA A 152 16.99 9.74 10.05
C ALA A 152 16.29 9.38 8.73
N ASN A 153 16.75 9.93 7.59
CA ASN A 153 16.18 9.62 6.28
C ASN A 153 16.80 8.36 5.65
N VAL A 154 17.85 7.79 6.26
CA VAL A 154 18.59 6.65 5.72
C VAL A 154 18.52 5.49 6.71
N LYS A 155 18.21 4.30 6.21
CA LYS A 155 18.07 3.08 7.04
C LYS A 155 19.42 2.38 7.26
N ILE A 156 20.42 3.11 7.74
CA ILE A 156 21.75 2.55 8.08
C ILE A 156 21.89 2.45 9.59
N THR A 157 22.18 1.26 10.10
CA THR A 157 22.50 1.07 11.52
C THR A 157 23.94 1.46 11.81
N LYS A 158 24.24 1.86 13.05
CA LYS A 158 25.60 2.19 13.49
C LYS A 158 26.58 1.02 13.23
N ASP A 159 26.13 -0.21 13.42
CA ASP A 159 26.98 -1.39 13.22
C ASP A 159 27.24 -1.67 11.74
N GLN A 160 26.24 -1.45 10.87
CA GLN A 160 26.41 -1.53 9.42
C GLN A 160 27.33 -0.41 8.91
N PHE A 161 27.23 0.79 9.49
CA PHE A 161 28.12 1.90 9.21
C PHE A 161 29.59 1.57 9.53
N LEU A 162 29.83 0.96 10.70
CA LEU A 162 31.18 0.60 11.16
C LEU A 162 31.73 -0.68 10.49
N SER A 163 30.88 -1.60 10.06
CA SER A 163 31.29 -2.89 9.48
C SER A 163 31.43 -2.89 7.96
N SER A 164 30.79 -1.95 7.26
CA SER A 164 30.83 -1.86 5.79
C SER A 164 32.13 -1.20 5.34
N GLY A 165 33.24 -1.93 5.40
CA GLY A 165 34.59 -1.43 5.05
C GLY A 165 34.80 -0.93 3.60
N SER A 166 33.75 -0.75 2.80
CA SER A 166 33.83 -0.34 1.38
C SER A 166 32.84 0.76 0.98
N LEU A 167 31.57 0.70 1.39
CA LEU A 167 30.54 1.67 0.93
C LEU A 167 30.32 2.83 1.90
N THR A 168 30.49 2.63 3.21
CA THR A 168 30.26 3.69 4.22
C THR A 168 31.48 4.58 4.44
N LYS A 169 32.64 4.25 3.85
CA LYS A 169 33.85 5.09 3.92
C LYS A 169 33.65 6.50 3.33
N ARG A 170 32.67 6.70 2.44
CA ARG A 170 32.37 8.00 1.81
C ARG A 170 31.45 8.89 2.66
N LEU A 171 30.80 8.31 3.66
CA LEU A 171 29.89 9.00 4.57
C LEU A 171 30.68 9.41 5.82
N MET A 172 30.73 10.70 6.13
CA MET A 172 31.20 11.17 7.42
C MET A 172 30.02 11.67 8.25
N LEU A 173 29.97 11.28 9.52
CA LEU A 173 29.04 11.86 10.48
C LEU A 173 29.59 13.23 10.89
N VAL A 174 29.05 14.31 10.32
CA VAL A 174 29.50 15.69 10.63
C VAL A 174 28.98 16.15 11.98
N GLU A 175 27.73 15.80 12.25
CA GLU A 175 26.98 16.18 13.45
C GLU A 175 26.03 15.04 13.78
N GLU A 176 25.62 14.84 15.03
CA GLU A 176 24.89 13.65 15.52
C GLU A 176 23.63 13.27 14.70
N ASN A 177 23.15 14.14 13.81
CA ASN A 177 21.96 13.97 12.98
C ASN A 177 22.16 14.13 11.45
N GLN A 178 23.40 14.31 10.96
CA GLN A 178 23.68 14.56 9.54
C GLN A 178 24.86 13.71 9.05
N PHE A 179 24.67 13.12 7.87
CA PHE A 179 25.76 12.52 7.11
C PHE A 179 26.19 13.49 6.02
N SER A 180 27.48 13.74 5.90
CA SER A 180 28.06 14.38 4.73
C SER A 180 28.79 13.38 3.85
N PHE A 181 28.93 13.76 2.59
CA PHE A 181 29.70 13.02 1.62
C PHE A 181 31.02 13.76 1.40
N HIS A 182 32.13 13.11 1.72
CA HIS A 182 33.46 13.65 1.44
C HIS A 182 34.24 12.68 0.54
N SER A 183 34.79 13.20 -0.56
CA SER A 183 35.78 12.50 -1.36
C SER A 183 37.16 12.67 -0.68
N GLU A 184 37.49 11.82 0.28
CA GLU A 184 38.80 11.92 0.96
C GLU A 184 39.97 11.51 0.04
N ASP A 185 39.69 10.73 -1.00
CA ASP A 185 40.69 10.35 -2.00
C ASP A 185 40.60 11.31 -3.20
N GLY A 186 41.52 12.28 -3.28
CA GLY A 186 41.71 13.19 -4.42
C GLY A 186 42.05 12.51 -5.77
N LEU A 187 41.82 11.20 -5.86
CA LEU A 187 41.99 10.34 -7.02
C LEU A 187 40.65 9.79 -7.57
N THR A 188 39.53 10.04 -6.88
CA THR A 188 38.19 9.70 -7.36
C THR A 188 37.43 10.98 -7.71
N PHE A 189 36.92 11.03 -8.94
CA PHE A 189 35.99 12.03 -9.46
C PHE A 189 34.96 12.44 -8.40
N ASP A 190 34.59 13.72 -8.37
CA ASP A 190 33.59 14.30 -7.48
C ASP A 190 32.21 13.80 -7.93
N GLY A 191 31.94 12.51 -7.68
CA GLY A 191 30.97 11.71 -8.43
C GLY A 191 29.58 12.32 -8.49
N LEU A 192 29.09 12.90 -7.37
CA LEU A 192 27.79 13.56 -7.32
C LEU A 192 27.78 14.89 -8.07
N LYS A 193 28.87 15.68 -8.00
CA LYS A 193 28.99 16.94 -8.74
C LYS A 193 29.18 16.71 -10.23
N ASP A 194 29.95 15.71 -10.61
CA ASP A 194 30.19 15.35 -12.01
C ASP A 194 28.95 14.68 -12.60
N TYR A 195 28.24 13.85 -11.83
CA TYR A 195 26.95 13.29 -12.22
C TYR A 195 25.88 14.37 -12.38
N SER A 196 25.72 15.27 -11.41
CA SER A 196 24.76 16.36 -11.50
C SER A 196 25.07 17.32 -12.66
N ARG A 197 26.37 17.58 -12.94
CA ARG A 197 26.78 18.30 -14.14
C ARG A 197 26.42 17.56 -15.42
N GLN A 198 26.69 16.26 -15.50
CA GLN A 198 26.32 15.46 -16.68
C GLN A 198 24.80 15.49 -16.91
N VAL A 199 24.00 15.41 -15.85
CA VAL A 199 22.54 15.57 -15.94
C VAL A 199 22.17 16.95 -16.44
N ALA A 200 22.79 18.01 -15.93
CA ALA A 200 22.58 19.38 -16.40
C ALA A 200 22.90 19.53 -17.90
N GLU A 201 24.03 18.97 -18.37
CA GLU A 201 24.41 19.00 -19.78
C GLU A 201 23.41 18.22 -20.66
N MET A 202 22.95 17.04 -20.21
CA MET A 202 21.95 16.24 -20.94
C MET A 202 20.62 16.95 -21.13
N ILE A 203 20.24 17.84 -20.20
CA ILE A 203 19.02 18.63 -20.28
C ILE A 203 19.25 20.06 -20.82
N GLY A 204 20.45 20.36 -21.32
CA GLY A 204 20.80 21.62 -21.98
C GLY A 204 21.09 22.79 -21.04
N LEU A 205 21.42 22.52 -19.78
CA LEU A 205 21.88 23.52 -18.80
C LEU A 205 23.40 23.57 -18.75
N GLY A 206 23.95 24.72 -18.33
CA GLY A 206 25.40 24.91 -18.20
C GLY A 206 26.00 24.26 -16.96
N SER A 207 25.21 24.11 -15.89
CA SER A 207 25.63 23.48 -14.65
C SER A 207 24.43 23.06 -13.78
N ASP A 208 24.72 22.27 -12.75
CA ASP A 208 23.76 21.85 -11.72
C ASP A 208 23.17 23.03 -10.91
N SER A 209 23.85 24.18 -10.88
CA SER A 209 23.34 25.39 -10.22
C SER A 209 22.09 25.97 -10.88
N GLU A 210 21.86 25.66 -12.15
CA GLU A 210 20.74 26.19 -12.95
C GLU A 210 19.45 25.41 -12.75
N PHE A 211 19.47 24.26 -12.06
CA PHE A 211 18.30 23.40 -11.88
C PHE A 211 17.09 24.15 -11.32
N LEU A 212 17.29 24.94 -10.27
CA LEU A 212 16.19 25.70 -9.67
C LEU A 212 15.60 26.73 -10.65
N GLN A 213 16.44 27.39 -11.44
CA GLN A 213 16.01 28.39 -12.41
C GLN A 213 15.30 27.76 -13.60
N ALA A 214 15.66 26.54 -13.96
CA ALA A 214 14.98 25.71 -14.95
C ALA A 214 13.67 25.09 -14.43
N GLY A 215 13.29 25.34 -13.17
CA GLY A 215 12.09 24.76 -12.54
C GLY A 215 12.24 23.29 -12.14
N ILE A 216 13.48 22.79 -12.08
CA ILE A 216 13.79 21.42 -11.70
C ILE A 216 13.95 21.35 -10.17
N LEU A 217 13.06 20.60 -9.53
CA LEU A 217 13.15 20.31 -8.10
C LEU A 217 13.95 19.03 -7.88
N VAL A 218 15.19 19.16 -7.44
CA VAL A 218 16.01 18.03 -6.99
C VAL A 218 15.76 17.80 -5.51
N VAL A 219 15.23 16.62 -5.16
CA VAL A 219 14.72 16.34 -3.80
C VAL A 219 15.69 15.53 -2.95
N ASP A 220 16.53 14.69 -3.56
CA ASP A 220 17.72 14.04 -2.97
C ASP A 220 18.31 13.08 -4.02
N LEU A 221 19.50 13.36 -4.56
CA LEU A 221 20.18 12.40 -5.44
C LEU A 221 20.85 11.27 -4.65
N VAL A 222 21.18 11.52 -3.39
CA VAL A 222 22.06 10.63 -2.63
C VAL A 222 21.32 9.42 -2.03
N SER A 223 20.00 9.52 -1.83
CA SER A 223 19.20 8.38 -1.39
C SER A 223 19.21 7.22 -2.39
N LEU A 224 19.50 7.47 -3.68
CA LEU A 224 19.60 6.42 -4.70
C LEU A 224 20.90 5.61 -4.62
N GLU A 225 21.98 6.15 -4.05
CA GLU A 225 23.27 5.46 -3.94
C GLU A 225 23.40 4.62 -2.65
N LEU A 226 22.46 4.81 -1.71
CA LEU A 226 22.48 4.21 -0.36
C LEU A 226 21.49 3.03 -0.20
N ILE A 227 20.74 2.69 -1.25
CA ILE A 227 19.83 1.54 -1.33
C ILE A 227 20.47 0.46 -2.18
#